data_AF-A0A1I3C5C3-F1
#
_entry.id   AF-A0A1I3C5C3-F1
#
_cell.length_a   1.000
_cell.length_b   1.000
_cell.length_c   1.000
_cell.angle_alpha   90.00
_cell.angle_beta   90.00
_cell.angle_gamma   90.00
#
_symmetry.space_group_name_H-M   'P 1'
#
loop_
_entity.id
_entity.type
_entity.pdbx_description
1 polymer ?
#
loop_
_entity_poly.entity_id
_entity_poly.type
_entity_poly.pdbx_seq_one_letter_code
_entity_poly.pdbx_strand_id
1 'polypeptide(L)'
;MPTKTQRLAALLPEVYAARYGDGTLHRLLDAVGAELTGADTAVKRLLSSHWIDYAQGQGLDGLAATFNERRRILRDGTAETDEALRQRLKSLVARFTGGGTVAAVKGAVRSALGLPFDLKDLPLPPNAEELREAIDGLVDLTEFAPDPTSMRAPDSASQIEGNLRRLDVPVDLPSVRPELPVIQIRATLGVARNISVQLGDSDQGVRANPQLALQPGETLVLETDPQGRFLARVLSEAGQRSVGHLFLAWDSTSPPELPPVPGGSSTWVFRAGSGFAADQWAAFDEDTFDLPLFEAELTWTRYEPLTFDLTVPYFLKDAVQRLRDDYSYTGPVFAYEGLPLNRIQEVVDTTKAAGVRGRVNFALNLPQDGADRHEMSEQQTGVALLRRTEDANATEAVSVGSISAVALTHDQEESLRIGGIFDISPFDDSHQVFLD
;
A
#
# COMPACT_ATOMS: atom_id res chain seq x y z
N MET A 1 35.71 -42.08 -31.74
CA MET A 1 36.73 -41.84 -30.70
C MET A 1 37.23 -43.19 -30.19
N PRO A 2 38.56 -43.42 -30.06
CA PRO A 2 39.07 -44.68 -29.55
C PRO A 2 38.61 -44.92 -28.10
N THR A 3 38.30 -46.17 -27.76
CA THR A 3 37.87 -46.55 -26.40
C THR A 3 39.04 -46.40 -25.42
N LYS A 4 38.75 -46.31 -24.11
CA LYS A 4 39.81 -46.25 -23.09
C LYS A 4 40.72 -47.49 -23.14
N THR A 5 40.16 -48.66 -23.38
CA THR A 5 40.90 -49.91 -23.63
C THR A 5 41.88 -49.77 -24.79
N GLN A 6 41.44 -49.24 -25.93
CA GLN A 6 42.29 -49.02 -27.11
C GLN A 6 43.40 -48.00 -26.86
N ARG A 7 43.12 -46.95 -26.08
CA ARG A 7 44.12 -45.96 -25.66
C ARG A 7 45.18 -46.58 -24.75
N LEU A 8 44.78 -47.40 -23.77
CA LEU A 8 45.72 -48.11 -22.90
C LEU A 8 46.57 -49.12 -23.68
N ALA A 9 45.95 -49.89 -24.58
CA ALA A 9 46.66 -50.83 -25.44
C ALA A 9 47.64 -50.13 -26.41
N ALA A 10 47.38 -48.89 -26.79
CA ALA A 10 48.28 -48.09 -27.63
C ALA A 10 49.51 -47.56 -26.88
N LEU A 11 49.47 -47.48 -25.54
CA LEU A 11 50.60 -47.08 -24.70
C LEU A 11 51.61 -48.21 -24.49
N LEU A 12 51.22 -49.46 -24.79
CA LEU A 12 52.08 -50.63 -24.63
C LEU A 12 52.83 -50.95 -25.93
N PRO A 13 54.11 -51.37 -25.84
CA PRO A 13 54.87 -51.85 -27.00
C PRO A 13 54.16 -53.04 -27.70
N GLU A 14 54.30 -53.14 -29.02
CA GLU A 14 53.68 -54.20 -29.83
C GLU A 14 54.08 -55.61 -29.40
N VAL A 15 55.28 -55.78 -28.83
CA VAL A 15 55.82 -57.04 -28.31
C VAL A 15 54.88 -57.72 -27.31
N TYR A 16 54.07 -56.95 -26.58
CA TYR A 16 53.13 -57.47 -25.60
C TYR A 16 51.81 -57.97 -26.20
N ALA A 17 51.59 -57.78 -27.51
CA ALA A 17 50.38 -58.24 -28.20
C ALA A 17 49.07 -57.75 -27.54
N ALA A 18 49.11 -56.62 -26.82
CA ALA A 18 48.00 -56.08 -26.04
C ALA A 18 46.77 -55.67 -26.88
N ARG A 19 46.92 -55.61 -28.20
CA ARG A 19 45.86 -55.25 -29.17
C ARG A 19 45.04 -56.45 -29.66
N TYR A 20 45.48 -57.68 -29.38
CA TYR A 20 44.75 -58.90 -29.80
C TYR A 20 43.69 -59.27 -28.77
N GLY A 21 42.41 -59.28 -29.19
CA GLY A 21 41.24 -59.40 -28.32
C GLY A 21 41.21 -60.63 -27.41
N ASP A 22 41.78 -61.75 -27.86
CA ASP A 22 41.72 -63.03 -27.13
C ASP A 22 42.76 -63.15 -26.00
N GLY A 23 43.76 -62.26 -25.99
CA GLY A 23 44.87 -62.31 -25.02
C GLY A 23 44.45 -61.92 -23.60
N THR A 24 45.03 -62.60 -22.60
CA THR A 24 44.81 -62.30 -21.17
C THR A 24 45.10 -60.84 -20.83
N LEU A 25 46.16 -60.27 -21.44
CA LEU A 25 46.53 -58.87 -21.26
C LEU A 25 45.44 -57.93 -21.81
N HIS A 26 44.86 -58.23 -22.97
CA HIS A 26 43.79 -57.41 -23.53
C HIS A 26 42.55 -57.41 -22.64
N ARG A 27 42.14 -58.58 -22.13
CA ARG A 27 41.02 -58.68 -21.17
C ARG A 27 41.28 -57.90 -19.88
N LEU A 28 42.51 -57.91 -19.37
CA LEU A 28 42.88 -57.09 -18.21
C LEU A 28 42.75 -55.59 -18.53
N LEU A 29 43.29 -55.15 -19.67
CA LEU A 29 43.18 -53.76 -20.11
C LEU A 29 41.73 -53.36 -20.38
N ASP A 30 40.89 -54.28 -20.81
CA ASP A 30 39.47 -54.03 -21.05
C ASP A 30 38.70 -53.86 -19.74
N ALA A 31 38.97 -54.70 -18.74
CA ALA A 31 38.43 -54.52 -17.39
C ALA A 31 38.85 -53.16 -16.79
N VAL A 32 40.14 -52.80 -16.89
CA VAL A 32 40.64 -51.49 -16.44
C VAL A 32 40.02 -50.34 -17.26
N GLY A 33 39.89 -50.51 -18.57
CA GLY A 33 39.25 -49.54 -19.46
C GLY A 33 37.78 -49.31 -19.12
N ALA A 34 37.05 -50.37 -18.78
CA ALA A 34 35.68 -50.32 -18.33
C ALA A 34 35.56 -49.57 -16.99
N GLU A 35 36.41 -49.91 -16.00
CA GLU A 35 36.46 -49.20 -14.71
C GLU A 35 36.77 -47.71 -14.88
N LEU A 36 37.76 -47.36 -15.71
CA LEU A 36 38.08 -45.96 -16.01
C LEU A 36 36.96 -45.24 -16.74
N THR A 37 36.14 -45.95 -17.52
CA THR A 37 34.96 -45.37 -18.19
C THR A 37 33.83 -45.15 -17.18
N GLY A 38 33.63 -46.10 -16.25
CA GLY A 38 32.70 -45.94 -15.12
C GLY A 38 33.08 -44.75 -14.24
N ALA A 39 34.35 -44.65 -13.85
CA ALA A 39 34.86 -43.55 -13.04
C ALA A 39 34.71 -42.19 -13.73
N ASP A 40 35.02 -42.09 -15.03
CA ASP A 40 34.83 -40.86 -15.81
C ASP A 40 33.35 -40.46 -15.92
N THR A 41 32.46 -41.45 -16.11
CA THR A 41 31.01 -41.22 -16.10
C THR A 41 30.54 -40.73 -14.74
N ALA A 42 31.05 -41.30 -13.64
CA ALA A 42 30.73 -40.87 -12.29
C ALA A 42 31.21 -39.44 -12.00
N VAL A 43 32.44 -39.10 -12.40
CA VAL A 43 33.00 -37.73 -12.26
C VAL A 43 32.21 -36.74 -13.10
N LYS A 44 31.88 -37.06 -14.35
CA LYS A 44 31.03 -36.20 -15.19
C LYS A 44 29.66 -35.97 -14.56
N ARG A 45 29.02 -37.02 -14.05
CA ARG A 45 27.74 -36.90 -13.35
C ARG A 45 27.85 -36.01 -12.10
N LEU A 46 28.94 -36.15 -11.33
CA LEU A 46 29.21 -35.30 -10.17
C LEU A 46 29.42 -33.85 -10.59
N LEU A 47 30.19 -33.58 -11.63
CA LEU A 47 30.39 -32.21 -12.13
C LEU A 47 29.06 -31.62 -12.62
N SER A 48 28.29 -32.37 -13.40
CA SER A 48 26.96 -31.96 -13.88
C SER A 48 25.96 -31.69 -12.75
N SER A 49 26.04 -32.42 -11.62
CA SER A 49 25.09 -32.23 -10.51
C SER A 49 25.24 -30.89 -9.77
N HIS A 50 26.32 -30.14 -10.02
CA HIS A 50 26.55 -28.82 -9.42
C HIS A 50 25.98 -27.68 -10.27
N TRP A 51 25.55 -27.94 -11.50
CA TRP A 51 25.04 -26.93 -12.42
C TRP A 51 23.54 -27.08 -12.58
N ILE A 52 22.78 -26.00 -12.34
CA ILE A 52 21.30 -26.01 -12.37
C ILE A 52 20.75 -26.59 -13.69
N ASP A 53 21.38 -26.30 -14.83
CA ASP A 53 20.94 -26.79 -16.15
C ASP A 53 21.11 -28.30 -16.35
N TYR A 54 22.02 -28.94 -15.61
CA TYR A 54 22.38 -30.34 -15.81
C TYR A 54 22.09 -31.23 -14.60
N ALA A 55 21.88 -30.64 -13.42
CA ALA A 55 21.56 -31.36 -12.19
C ALA A 55 20.19 -32.04 -12.29
N GLN A 56 20.09 -33.25 -11.74
CA GLN A 56 18.89 -34.08 -11.74
C GLN A 56 18.68 -34.74 -10.38
N GLY A 57 17.42 -35.04 -10.05
CA GLY A 57 17.03 -35.71 -8.80
C GLY A 57 17.64 -35.05 -7.55
N GLN A 58 18.31 -35.87 -6.72
CA GLN A 58 18.91 -35.42 -5.45
C GLN A 58 19.98 -34.32 -5.61
N GLY A 59 20.68 -34.26 -6.74
CA GLY A 59 21.66 -33.20 -6.99
C GLY A 59 21.00 -31.83 -7.14
N LEU A 60 19.88 -31.80 -7.87
CA LEU A 60 19.07 -30.59 -8.03
C LEU A 60 18.39 -30.21 -6.70
N ASP A 61 17.96 -31.20 -5.92
CA ASP A 61 17.36 -30.97 -4.60
C ASP A 61 18.37 -30.38 -3.60
N GLY A 62 19.64 -30.84 -3.65
CA GLY A 62 20.72 -30.26 -2.85
C GLY A 62 21.03 -28.82 -3.23
N LEU A 63 21.00 -28.49 -4.53
CA LEU A 63 21.10 -27.09 -4.99
C LEU A 63 19.91 -26.27 -4.48
N ALA A 64 18.68 -26.77 -4.59
CA ALA A 64 17.49 -26.09 -4.08
C ALA A 64 17.58 -25.82 -2.57
N ALA A 65 18.06 -26.80 -1.79
CA ALA A 65 18.23 -26.66 -0.35
C ALA A 65 19.20 -25.53 0.04
N THR A 66 20.18 -25.21 -0.80
CA THR A 66 21.10 -24.07 -0.59
C THR A 66 20.36 -22.72 -0.63
N PHE A 67 19.24 -22.64 -1.35
CA PHE A 67 18.35 -21.48 -1.41
C PHE A 67 17.16 -21.61 -0.44
N ASN A 68 17.20 -22.56 0.50
CA ASN A 68 16.09 -22.91 1.40
C ASN A 68 14.81 -23.34 0.66
N GLU A 69 14.96 -23.94 -0.52
CA GLU A 69 13.85 -24.42 -1.34
C GLU A 69 13.77 -25.94 -1.35
N ARG A 70 12.56 -26.45 -1.55
CA ARG A 70 12.26 -27.89 -1.63
C ARG A 70 11.30 -28.15 -2.77
N ARG A 71 11.31 -29.36 -3.33
CA ARG A 71 10.30 -29.77 -4.32
C ARG A 71 8.91 -29.54 -3.79
N ARG A 72 8.09 -28.89 -4.60
CA ARG A 72 6.67 -28.76 -4.31
C ARG A 72 5.94 -30.05 -4.67
N ILE A 73 4.79 -30.25 -4.04
CA ILE A 73 3.86 -31.29 -4.45
C ILE A 73 2.96 -30.65 -5.51
N LEU A 74 2.77 -31.35 -6.62
CA LEU A 74 1.85 -30.99 -7.68
C LEU A 74 0.43 -31.36 -7.23
N ARG A 75 -0.59 -30.76 -7.85
CA ARG A 75 -2.00 -30.99 -7.47
C ARG A 75 -2.45 -32.45 -7.58
N ASP A 76 -1.78 -33.24 -8.40
CA ASP A 76 -2.02 -34.68 -8.55
C ASP A 76 -1.33 -35.54 -7.46
N GLY A 77 -0.70 -34.90 -6.47
CA GLY A 77 0.04 -35.55 -5.39
C GLY A 77 1.45 -36.00 -5.78
N THR A 78 1.88 -35.76 -7.03
CA THR A 78 3.22 -36.11 -7.48
C THR A 78 4.24 -35.03 -7.11
N ALA A 79 5.52 -35.39 -7.01
CA ALA A 79 6.56 -34.41 -6.77
C ALA A 79 6.83 -33.58 -8.03
N GLU A 80 7.10 -32.29 -7.86
CA GLU A 80 7.56 -31.37 -8.91
C GLU A 80 8.68 -31.98 -9.75
N THR A 81 8.57 -31.87 -11.08
CA THR A 81 9.56 -32.42 -12.01
C THR A 81 10.88 -31.64 -11.95
N ASP A 82 11.98 -32.27 -12.39
CA ASP A 82 13.29 -31.60 -12.43
C ASP A 82 13.27 -30.32 -13.27
N GLU A 83 12.52 -30.31 -14.38
CA GLU A 83 12.41 -29.12 -15.23
C GLU A 83 11.66 -27.99 -14.55
N ALA A 84 10.54 -28.30 -13.88
CA ALA A 84 9.77 -27.31 -13.15
C ALA A 84 10.57 -26.72 -11.97
N LEU A 85 11.26 -27.56 -11.20
CA LEU A 85 12.16 -27.12 -10.12
C LEU A 85 13.29 -26.26 -10.67
N ARG A 86 13.88 -26.63 -11.81
CA ARG A 86 14.94 -25.86 -12.47
C ARG A 86 14.47 -24.48 -12.88
N GLN A 87 13.30 -24.36 -13.51
CA GLN A 87 12.73 -23.06 -13.88
C GLN A 87 12.48 -22.19 -12.64
N ARG A 88 11.96 -22.78 -11.56
CA ARG A 88 11.75 -22.09 -10.29
C ARG A 88 13.05 -21.61 -9.63
N LEU A 89 14.11 -22.43 -9.65
CA LEU A 89 15.42 -22.02 -9.15
C LEU A 89 16.01 -20.87 -9.98
N LYS A 90 15.78 -20.86 -11.30
CA LYS A 90 16.20 -19.75 -12.16
C LYS A 90 15.42 -18.47 -11.86
N SER A 91 14.11 -18.56 -11.62
CA SER A 91 13.30 -17.38 -11.27
C SER A 91 13.61 -16.83 -9.87
N LEU A 92 14.13 -17.65 -8.94
CA LEU A 92 14.62 -17.17 -7.65
C LEU A 92 15.78 -16.19 -7.77
N VAL A 93 16.63 -16.31 -8.78
CA VAL A 93 17.68 -15.30 -9.04
C VAL A 93 17.03 -13.94 -9.32
N ALA A 94 15.90 -13.90 -10.03
CA ALA A 94 15.15 -12.67 -10.26
C ALA A 94 14.59 -12.07 -8.96
N ARG A 95 14.19 -12.92 -8.00
CA ARG A 95 13.81 -12.50 -6.64
C ARG A 95 14.96 -11.82 -5.89
N PHE A 96 16.20 -12.28 -6.09
CA PHE A 96 17.39 -11.66 -5.49
C PHE A 96 17.83 -10.38 -6.21
N THR A 97 17.63 -10.26 -7.52
CA THR A 97 17.99 -9.06 -8.28
C THR A 97 16.97 -7.92 -8.15
N GLY A 98 15.71 -8.23 -7.80
CA GLY A 98 14.60 -7.28 -7.71
C GLY A 98 13.89 -7.25 -6.36
N GLY A 99 14.48 -7.80 -5.29
CA GLY A 99 13.87 -7.81 -3.96
C GLY A 99 13.38 -6.43 -3.52
N GLY A 100 12.16 -6.35 -3.01
CA GLY A 100 11.54 -5.09 -2.61
C GLY A 100 10.86 -4.29 -3.73
N THR A 101 10.84 -4.77 -4.99
CA THR A 101 10.03 -4.15 -6.05
C THR A 101 8.61 -4.72 -6.10
N VAL A 102 7.64 -3.94 -6.60
CA VAL A 102 6.24 -4.38 -6.82
C VAL A 102 6.19 -5.69 -7.61
N ALA A 103 6.95 -5.78 -8.70
CA ALA A 103 6.97 -6.95 -9.57
C ALA A 103 7.47 -8.20 -8.82
N ALA A 104 8.51 -8.07 -8.00
CA ALA A 104 9.03 -9.20 -7.22
C ALA A 104 8.05 -9.66 -6.14
N VAL A 105 7.38 -8.72 -5.45
CA VAL A 105 6.35 -9.06 -4.44
C VAL A 105 5.14 -9.72 -5.10
N LYS A 106 4.59 -9.14 -6.17
CA LYS A 106 3.47 -9.74 -6.91
C LYS A 106 3.85 -11.12 -7.48
N GLY A 107 5.06 -11.28 -8.03
CA GLY A 107 5.54 -12.56 -8.57
C GLY A 107 5.71 -13.63 -7.50
N ALA A 108 6.27 -13.27 -6.33
CA ALA A 108 6.44 -14.20 -5.21
C ALA A 108 5.09 -14.67 -4.66
N VAL A 109 4.12 -13.76 -4.52
CA VAL A 109 2.78 -14.11 -4.04
C VAL A 109 2.03 -14.96 -5.06
N ARG A 110 2.08 -14.64 -6.35
CA ARG A 110 1.55 -15.50 -7.42
C ARG A 110 2.14 -16.91 -7.35
N SER A 111 3.46 -17.02 -7.21
CA SER A 111 4.14 -18.30 -7.03
C SER A 111 3.67 -19.06 -5.79
N ALA A 112 3.47 -18.35 -4.68
CA ALA A 112 2.94 -18.92 -3.45
C ALA A 112 1.50 -19.42 -3.63
N LEU A 113 0.70 -18.76 -4.45
CA LEU A 113 -0.68 -19.13 -4.75
C LEU A 113 -0.81 -20.23 -5.81
N GLY A 114 0.30 -20.72 -6.38
CA GLY A 114 0.33 -21.80 -7.35
C GLY A 114 0.34 -21.35 -8.82
N LEU A 115 0.39 -20.05 -9.08
CA LEU A 115 0.63 -19.47 -10.42
C LEU A 115 2.15 -19.42 -10.70
N PRO A 116 2.61 -19.28 -11.96
CA PRO A 116 4.02 -19.04 -12.22
C PRO A 116 4.47 -17.66 -11.70
N PHE A 117 5.77 -17.52 -11.41
CA PHE A 117 6.34 -16.27 -10.92
C PHE A 117 6.29 -15.17 -11.99
N ASP A 118 6.72 -15.50 -13.21
CA ASP A 118 6.50 -14.67 -14.40
C ASP A 118 5.31 -15.27 -15.17
N LEU A 119 4.25 -14.47 -15.36
CA LEU A 119 3.09 -14.93 -16.12
C LEU A 119 3.44 -15.22 -17.58
N LYS A 120 4.57 -14.73 -18.11
CA LYS A 120 5.10 -15.09 -19.44
C LYS A 120 5.34 -16.59 -19.59
N ASP A 121 5.61 -17.29 -18.49
CA ASP A 121 5.85 -18.73 -18.49
C ASP A 121 4.55 -19.54 -18.63
N LEU A 122 3.37 -18.91 -18.55
CA LEU A 122 2.12 -19.57 -18.88
C LEU A 122 2.08 -19.94 -20.37
N PRO A 123 1.71 -21.18 -20.72
CA PRO A 123 1.50 -21.61 -22.10
C PRO A 123 0.18 -21.04 -22.64
N LEU A 124 0.08 -19.71 -22.71
CA LEU A 124 -1.03 -18.98 -23.29
C LEU A 124 -0.78 -18.80 -24.79
N PRO A 125 -1.82 -18.99 -25.63
CA PRO A 125 -1.71 -18.65 -27.04
C PRO A 125 -1.57 -17.12 -27.21
N PRO A 126 -1.00 -16.62 -28.32
CA PRO A 126 -0.71 -15.19 -28.49
C PRO A 126 -1.93 -14.26 -28.44
N ASN A 127 -3.13 -14.81 -28.63
CA ASN A 127 -4.40 -14.09 -28.55
C ASN A 127 -4.98 -14.01 -27.13
N ALA A 128 -4.31 -14.57 -26.13
CA ALA A 128 -4.77 -14.60 -24.74
C ALA A 128 -3.98 -13.66 -23.81
N GLU A 129 -3.40 -12.58 -24.36
CA GLU A 129 -2.73 -11.54 -23.54
C GLU A 129 -3.70 -10.86 -22.57
N GLU A 130 -4.97 -10.66 -22.95
CA GLU A 130 -6.00 -10.10 -22.06
C GLU A 130 -6.25 -11.01 -20.84
N LEU A 131 -6.22 -12.33 -21.02
CA LEU A 131 -6.30 -13.28 -19.91
C LEU A 131 -5.06 -13.19 -19.01
N ARG A 132 -3.87 -12.96 -19.58
CA ARG A 132 -2.64 -12.76 -18.81
C ARG A 132 -2.74 -11.53 -17.93
N GLU A 133 -3.22 -10.41 -18.48
CA GLU A 133 -3.44 -9.16 -17.75
C GLU A 133 -4.53 -9.33 -16.67
N ALA A 134 -5.62 -10.02 -16.97
CA ALA A 134 -6.67 -10.31 -15.99
C ALA A 134 -6.16 -11.17 -14.83
N ILE A 135 -5.31 -12.17 -15.11
CA ILE A 135 -4.65 -12.99 -14.06
C ILE A 135 -3.65 -12.14 -13.27
N ASP A 136 -2.92 -11.22 -13.90
CA ASP A 136 -2.02 -10.28 -13.20
C ASP A 136 -2.80 -9.38 -12.22
N GLY A 137 -3.98 -8.92 -12.64
CA GLY A 137 -4.91 -8.12 -11.84
C GLY A 137 -5.52 -8.85 -10.63
N LEU A 138 -5.39 -10.18 -10.53
CA LEU A 138 -5.82 -10.92 -9.33
C LEU A 138 -4.91 -10.67 -8.12
N VAL A 139 -3.68 -10.21 -8.34
CA VAL A 139 -2.77 -9.85 -7.24
C VAL A 139 -2.48 -8.38 -7.35
N ASP A 140 -3.26 -7.58 -6.63
CA ASP A 140 -3.10 -6.14 -6.64
C ASP A 140 -2.21 -5.68 -5.48
N LEU A 141 -1.38 -4.66 -5.74
CA LEU A 141 -0.47 -4.09 -4.76
C LEU A 141 -0.62 -2.58 -4.83
N THR A 142 -1.15 -2.00 -3.75
CA THR A 142 -1.30 -0.56 -3.59
C THR A 142 -0.18 -0.06 -2.67
N GLU A 143 0.72 0.76 -3.22
CA GLU A 143 1.71 1.47 -2.42
C GLU A 143 1.07 2.72 -1.81
N PHE A 144 1.32 2.98 -0.52
CA PHE A 144 0.89 4.23 0.09
C PHE A 144 1.88 5.33 -0.30
N ALA A 145 1.52 6.04 -1.39
CA ALA A 145 2.28 7.14 -1.96
C ALA A 145 2.12 8.43 -1.11
N PRO A 146 3.00 9.44 -1.29
CA PRO A 146 2.81 10.74 -0.67
C PRO A 146 1.43 11.32 -1.05
N ASP A 147 0.61 11.60 -0.05
CA ASP A 147 -0.79 11.98 -0.22
C ASP A 147 -0.95 13.50 -0.07
N PRO A 148 -1.36 14.25 -1.12
CA PRO A 148 -1.65 15.66 -0.98
C PRO A 148 -2.88 15.86 -0.10
N THR A 149 -2.63 16.28 1.14
CA THR A 149 -3.67 16.48 2.15
C THR A 149 -3.99 17.97 2.26
N SER A 150 -5.27 18.32 2.37
CA SER A 150 -5.69 19.67 2.76
C SER A 150 -6.62 19.66 3.97
N MET A 151 -6.47 20.66 4.82
CA MET A 151 -7.30 20.90 6.00
C MET A 151 -7.86 22.31 5.94
N ARG A 152 -9.17 22.44 6.13
CA ARG A 152 -9.85 23.72 6.24
C ARG A 152 -10.35 23.92 7.66
N ALA A 153 -10.32 25.16 8.12
CA ALA A 153 -10.96 25.47 9.39
C ALA A 153 -12.47 25.21 9.31
N PRO A 154 -13.08 24.55 10.30
CA PRO A 154 -14.52 24.48 10.38
C PRO A 154 -15.08 25.88 10.68
N ASP A 155 -16.24 26.22 10.11
CA ASP A 155 -16.89 27.53 10.32
C ASP A 155 -17.13 27.86 11.80
N SER A 156 -17.27 26.82 12.64
CA SER A 156 -17.45 26.90 14.09
C SER A 156 -16.17 27.19 14.88
N ALA A 157 -14.98 27.13 14.28
CA ALA A 157 -13.70 27.40 14.94
C ALA A 157 -13.34 28.89 15.01
N SER A 158 -14.21 29.77 14.51
CA SER A 158 -13.99 31.21 14.57
C SER A 158 -14.23 31.76 15.98
N GLN A 159 -13.24 32.48 16.50
CA GLN A 159 -13.31 33.20 17.77
C GLN A 159 -12.94 34.68 17.58
N ILE A 160 -13.36 35.53 18.51
CA ILE A 160 -13.00 36.95 18.52
C ILE A 160 -12.00 37.16 19.65
N GLU A 161 -10.80 37.64 19.29
CA GLU A 161 -9.68 37.91 20.20
C GLU A 161 -9.36 39.42 20.12
N GLY A 162 -10.02 40.22 20.95
CA GLY A 162 -9.91 41.68 20.91
C GLY A 162 -10.38 42.24 19.56
N ASN A 163 -9.46 42.84 18.80
CA ASN A 163 -9.74 43.41 17.47
C ASN A 163 -9.40 42.47 16.30
N LEU A 164 -9.16 41.19 16.60
CA LEU A 164 -8.81 40.16 15.63
C LEU A 164 -9.87 39.07 15.64
N ARG A 165 -10.20 38.58 14.44
CA ARG A 165 -10.86 37.30 14.28
C ARG A 165 -9.79 36.22 14.23
N ARG A 166 -9.93 35.22 15.11
CA ARG A 166 -9.05 34.06 15.26
C ARG A 166 -9.73 32.83 14.70
N LEU A 167 -8.97 31.98 14.03
CA LEU A 167 -9.43 30.73 13.44
C LEU A 167 -8.40 29.64 13.73
N ASP A 168 -8.83 28.60 14.44
CA ASP A 168 -7.96 27.50 14.84
C ASP A 168 -8.22 26.29 13.94
N VAL A 169 -7.17 25.79 13.28
CA VAL A 169 -7.21 24.62 12.41
C VAL A 169 -6.50 23.46 13.12
N PRO A 170 -7.23 22.50 13.70
CA PRO A 170 -6.62 21.30 14.24
C PRO A 170 -6.14 20.40 13.09
N VAL A 171 -4.88 19.98 13.16
CA VAL A 171 -4.27 19.02 12.25
C VAL A 171 -3.95 17.78 13.07
N ASP A 172 -4.75 16.72 12.90
CA ASP A 172 -4.61 15.43 13.60
C ASP A 172 -4.28 14.30 12.61
N LEU A 173 -3.49 14.64 11.59
CA LEU A 173 -3.05 13.69 10.57
C LEU A 173 -1.53 13.54 10.68
N PRO A 174 -1.05 12.49 11.35
CA PRO A 174 0.38 12.31 11.55
C PRO A 174 1.08 12.05 10.22
N SER A 175 2.26 12.64 10.05
CA SER A 175 3.18 12.34 8.95
C SER A 175 4.52 11.84 9.51
N VAL A 176 5.18 10.90 8.82
CA VAL A 176 6.45 10.34 9.29
C VAL A 176 7.58 11.37 9.29
N ARG A 177 7.42 12.47 8.56
CA ARG A 177 8.39 13.57 8.51
C ARG A 177 7.67 14.92 8.44
N PRO A 178 8.27 15.98 9.02
CA PRO A 178 7.73 17.32 8.92
C PRO A 178 7.83 17.85 7.49
N GLU A 179 6.77 18.49 7.00
CA GLU A 179 6.69 19.03 5.64
C GLU A 179 6.22 20.48 5.63
N LEU A 180 6.74 21.26 4.69
CA LEU A 180 6.37 22.68 4.58
C LEU A 180 4.99 22.83 3.93
N PRO A 181 4.04 23.51 4.57
CA PRO A 181 2.71 23.66 4.02
C PRO A 181 2.64 24.79 2.99
N VAL A 182 1.61 24.71 2.15
CA VAL A 182 1.03 25.83 1.41
C VAL A 182 -0.21 26.29 2.18
N ILE A 183 -0.23 27.55 2.57
CA ILE A 183 -1.33 28.18 3.30
C ILE A 183 -2.08 29.10 2.37
N GLN A 184 -3.41 29.00 2.38
CA GLN A 184 -4.30 29.91 1.68
C GLN A 184 -5.24 30.59 2.66
N ILE A 185 -5.31 31.92 2.60
CA ILE A 185 -6.22 32.74 3.41
C ILE A 185 -7.07 33.57 2.46
N ARG A 186 -8.37 33.33 2.44
CA ARG A 186 -9.31 34.01 1.55
C ARG A 186 -10.19 34.95 2.34
N ALA A 187 -10.15 36.24 2.03
CA ALA A 187 -11.06 37.22 2.63
C ALA A 187 -12.44 37.08 1.98
N THR A 188 -13.47 36.84 2.79
CA THR A 188 -14.86 36.65 2.31
C THR A 188 -15.73 37.87 2.57
N LEU A 189 -15.51 38.59 3.66
CA LEU A 189 -16.21 39.84 3.99
C LEU A 189 -15.28 40.79 4.73
N GLY A 190 -15.41 42.09 4.49
CA GLY A 190 -14.54 43.10 5.11
C GLY A 190 -13.10 43.05 4.60
N VAL A 191 -12.31 44.07 4.96
CA VAL A 191 -10.90 44.14 4.57
C VAL A 191 -10.06 43.46 5.63
N ALA A 192 -9.38 42.36 5.28
CA ALA A 192 -8.53 41.64 6.22
C ALA A 192 -7.12 42.27 6.28
N ARG A 193 -6.73 42.73 7.47
CA ARG A 193 -5.44 43.34 7.81
C ARG A 193 -4.84 42.65 9.02
N ASN A 194 -3.60 43.01 9.38
CA ASN A 194 -2.87 42.44 10.52
C ASN A 194 -2.86 40.89 10.49
N ILE A 195 -2.74 40.33 9.29
CA ILE A 195 -2.86 38.89 9.08
C ILE A 195 -1.68 38.19 9.72
N SER A 196 -1.93 37.12 10.47
CA SER A 196 -0.86 36.30 11.02
C SER A 196 -1.21 34.82 10.99
N VAL A 197 -0.19 33.98 10.85
CA VAL A 197 -0.29 32.53 10.95
C VAL A 197 0.76 32.04 11.92
N GLN A 198 0.34 31.23 12.89
CA GLN A 198 1.20 30.72 13.95
C GLN A 198 0.91 29.24 14.18
N LEU A 199 1.97 28.46 14.41
CA LEU A 199 1.82 27.11 14.93
C LEU A 199 1.53 27.20 16.44
N GLY A 200 0.40 26.66 16.88
CA GLY A 200 -0.12 26.71 18.25
C GLY A 200 0.91 26.24 19.27
N ASP A 201 0.92 26.90 20.43
CA ASP A 201 1.88 26.70 21.53
C ASP A 201 3.37 26.88 21.15
N SER A 202 3.66 27.48 19.98
CA SER A 202 5.01 27.79 19.54
C SER A 202 5.17 29.26 19.14
N ASP A 203 6.40 29.78 19.19
CA ASP A 203 6.76 31.10 18.64
C ASP A 203 7.10 31.06 17.14
N GLN A 204 6.68 30.00 16.43
CA GLN A 204 6.93 29.84 15.01
C GLN A 204 5.73 30.29 14.19
N GLY A 205 5.98 31.14 13.20
CA GLY A 205 4.94 31.70 12.35
C GLY A 205 5.37 32.97 11.64
N VAL A 206 4.42 33.56 10.93
CA VAL A 206 4.62 34.80 10.18
C VAL A 206 3.51 35.78 10.48
N ARG A 207 3.86 37.07 10.48
CA ARG A 207 2.92 38.17 10.66
C ARG A 207 3.10 39.19 9.56
N ALA A 208 2.00 39.62 8.97
CA ALA A 208 1.97 40.68 7.98
C ALA A 208 2.05 42.06 8.64
N ASN A 209 2.73 42.97 7.97
CA ASN A 209 2.71 44.40 8.26
C ASN A 209 1.27 44.94 8.11
N PRO A 210 0.83 45.89 8.96
CA PRO A 210 -0.48 46.55 8.84
C PRO A 210 -0.82 47.14 7.46
N GLN A 211 0.20 47.43 6.64
CA GLN A 211 0.04 47.90 5.26
C GLN A 211 -0.56 46.85 4.32
N LEU A 212 -0.40 45.55 4.61
CA LEU A 212 -1.05 44.49 3.85
C LEU A 212 -2.53 44.46 4.18
N ALA A 213 -3.35 44.71 3.16
CA ALA A 213 -4.80 44.55 3.21
C ALA A 213 -5.23 43.58 2.11
N LEU A 214 -6.09 42.63 2.48
CA LEU A 214 -6.81 41.77 1.55
C LEU A 214 -8.24 42.29 1.40
N GLN A 215 -8.63 42.55 0.16
CA GLN A 215 -10.01 42.91 -0.18
C GLN A 215 -10.89 41.65 -0.20
N PRO A 216 -12.21 41.78 0.03
CA PRO A 216 -13.14 40.67 -0.17
C PRO A 216 -12.96 40.03 -1.56
N GLY A 217 -12.83 38.70 -1.59
CA GLY A 217 -12.55 37.92 -2.80
C GLY A 217 -11.07 37.67 -3.08
N GLU A 218 -10.14 38.42 -2.46
CA GLU A 218 -8.71 38.17 -2.60
C GLU A 218 -8.26 36.95 -1.76
N THR A 219 -7.29 36.21 -2.29
CA THR A 219 -6.67 35.06 -1.61
C THR A 219 -5.18 35.30 -1.42
N LEU A 220 -4.72 35.26 -0.18
CA LEU A 220 -3.31 35.26 0.18
C LEU A 220 -2.79 33.83 0.18
N VAL A 221 -1.74 33.56 -0.58
CA VAL A 221 -1.03 32.29 -0.61
C VAL A 221 0.33 32.48 0.02
N LEU A 222 0.64 31.69 1.05
CA LEU A 222 1.94 31.61 1.70
C LEU A 222 2.53 30.23 1.44
N GLU A 223 3.77 30.18 1.00
CA GLU A 223 4.47 28.93 0.72
C GLU A 223 5.99 29.12 0.88
N THR A 224 6.73 28.02 0.79
CA THR A 224 8.19 28.04 0.76
C THR A 224 8.67 27.48 -0.58
N ASP A 225 9.61 28.16 -1.22
CA ASP A 225 10.18 27.70 -2.50
C ASP A 225 11.13 26.51 -2.30
N PRO A 226 11.54 25.81 -3.38
CA PRO A 226 12.48 24.68 -3.28
C PRO A 226 13.87 25.05 -2.72
N GLN A 227 14.19 26.34 -2.57
CA GLN A 227 15.43 26.85 -2.00
C GLN A 227 15.26 27.22 -0.51
N GLY A 228 14.09 26.96 0.08
CA GLY A 228 13.78 27.29 1.48
C GLY A 228 13.40 28.76 1.70
N ARG A 229 13.07 29.52 0.65
CA ARG A 229 12.72 30.94 0.78
C ARG A 229 11.21 31.11 0.92
N PHE A 230 10.81 31.91 1.90
CA PHE A 230 9.42 32.30 2.09
C PHE A 230 8.89 33.13 0.91
N LEU A 231 7.74 32.73 0.39
CA LEU A 231 7.00 33.43 -0.65
C LEU A 231 5.60 33.73 -0.15
N ALA A 232 5.14 34.96 -0.39
CA ALA A 232 3.76 35.35 -0.15
C ALA A 232 3.20 36.11 -1.36
N ARG A 233 1.99 35.73 -1.78
CA ARG A 233 1.35 36.26 -2.99
C ARG A 233 -0.12 36.51 -2.72
N VAL A 234 -0.66 37.62 -3.23
CA VAL A 234 -2.11 37.84 -3.25
C VAL A 234 -2.63 37.58 -4.64
N LEU A 235 -3.63 36.71 -4.74
CA LEU A 235 -4.38 36.36 -5.93
C LEU A 235 -5.70 37.13 -5.92
N SER A 236 -5.99 37.80 -7.03
CA SER A 236 -7.20 38.59 -7.26
C SER A 236 -7.67 38.43 -8.70
N GLU A 237 -8.87 38.90 -9.04
CA GLU A 237 -9.35 38.94 -10.43
C GLU A 237 -8.44 39.79 -11.34
N ALA A 238 -7.79 40.82 -10.78
CA ALA A 238 -6.88 41.70 -11.51
C ALA A 238 -5.49 41.08 -11.74
N GLY A 239 -5.22 39.90 -11.18
CA GLY A 239 -3.95 39.18 -11.29
C GLY A 239 -3.29 38.90 -9.93
N GLN A 240 -1.98 38.61 -9.98
CA GLN A 240 -1.18 38.22 -8.82
C GLN A 240 -0.18 39.32 -8.43
N ARG A 241 -0.08 39.63 -7.14
CA ARG A 241 0.96 40.52 -6.57
C ARG A 241 1.82 39.81 -5.54
N SER A 242 3.14 40.01 -5.59
CA SER A 242 4.07 39.49 -4.57
C SER A 242 4.10 40.42 -3.36
N VAL A 243 3.87 39.86 -2.18
CA VAL A 243 3.77 40.58 -0.91
C VAL A 243 4.71 40.03 0.16
N GLY A 244 5.64 39.14 -0.19
CA GLY A 244 6.59 38.52 0.76
C GLY A 244 7.37 39.51 1.62
N HIS A 245 7.75 40.66 1.05
CA HIS A 245 8.46 41.73 1.75
C HIS A 245 7.65 42.42 2.87
N LEU A 246 6.32 42.19 2.91
CA LEU A 246 5.43 42.72 3.96
C LEU A 246 5.30 41.78 5.15
N PHE A 247 5.95 40.61 5.13
CA PHE A 247 5.91 39.66 6.23
C PHE A 247 7.18 39.73 7.08
N LEU A 248 6.99 39.55 8.38
CA LEU A 248 8.03 39.38 9.37
C LEU A 248 7.85 38.01 10.03
N ALA A 249 8.93 37.43 10.53
CA ALA A 249 8.83 36.32 11.46
C ALA A 249 8.03 36.72 12.70
N TRP A 250 7.44 35.74 13.39
CA TRP A 250 6.69 35.97 14.62
C TRP A 250 7.52 36.71 15.68
N ASP A 251 8.80 36.37 15.82
CA ASP A 251 9.76 37.03 16.72
C ASP A 251 10.14 38.46 16.29
N SER A 252 9.71 38.91 15.11
CA SER A 252 10.01 40.21 14.50
C SER A 252 11.51 40.52 14.27
N THR A 253 12.40 39.54 14.47
CA THR A 253 13.86 39.71 14.33
C THR A 253 14.45 38.82 13.24
N SER A 254 13.86 37.66 13.01
CA SER A 254 14.29 36.68 12.02
C SER A 254 13.62 36.93 10.66
N PRO A 255 14.19 36.42 9.55
CA PRO A 255 13.49 36.37 8.27
C PRO A 255 12.19 35.58 8.39
N PRO A 256 11.10 35.97 7.68
CA PRO A 256 9.86 35.22 7.72
C PRO A 256 10.08 33.79 7.19
N GLU A 257 9.59 32.81 7.95
CA GLU A 257 9.67 31.38 7.62
C GLU A 257 8.38 30.70 8.06
N LEU A 258 7.85 29.79 7.23
CA LEU A 258 6.71 28.97 7.61
C LEU A 258 7.20 27.76 8.41
N PRO A 259 6.64 27.47 9.60
CA PRO A 259 6.95 26.23 10.28
C PRO A 259 6.48 25.04 9.45
N PRO A 260 7.19 23.90 9.48
CA PRO A 260 6.68 22.69 8.87
C PRO A 260 5.51 22.14 9.69
N VAL A 261 4.59 21.43 9.05
CA VAL A 261 3.53 20.67 9.72
C VAL A 261 4.19 19.56 10.54
N PRO A 262 4.03 19.53 11.87
CA PRO A 262 4.62 18.49 12.70
C PRO A 262 4.09 17.09 12.35
N GLY A 263 4.88 16.06 12.66
CA GLY A 263 4.47 14.67 12.45
C GLY A 263 3.38 14.16 13.41
N GLY A 264 3.03 14.93 14.45
CA GLY A 264 1.98 14.62 15.41
C GLY A 264 0.80 15.60 15.32
N SER A 265 -0.08 15.58 16.32
CA SER A 265 -1.17 16.54 16.40
C SER A 265 -0.64 17.97 16.57
N SER A 266 -1.22 18.91 15.85
CA SER A 266 -0.89 20.33 15.93
C SER A 266 -2.12 21.19 15.73
N THR A 267 -2.06 22.45 16.17
CA THR A 267 -3.12 23.43 15.92
C THR A 267 -2.50 24.62 15.23
N TRP A 268 -3.07 25.04 14.10
CA TRP A 268 -2.63 26.23 13.37
C TRP A 268 -3.57 27.38 13.65
N VAL A 269 -3.03 28.50 14.12
CA VAL A 269 -3.80 29.67 14.54
C VAL A 269 -3.66 30.77 13.49
N PHE A 270 -4.77 31.09 12.85
CA PHE A 270 -4.88 32.17 11.86
C PHE A 270 -5.58 33.36 12.49
N ARG A 271 -5.06 34.58 12.26
CA ARG A 271 -5.68 35.81 12.74
C ARG A 271 -5.76 36.86 11.64
N ALA A 272 -6.83 37.64 11.63
CA ALA A 272 -6.95 38.86 10.84
C ALA A 272 -7.87 39.88 11.54
N GLY A 273 -7.58 41.16 11.37
CA GLY A 273 -8.37 42.26 11.92
C GLY A 273 -8.77 43.30 10.87
N SER A 274 -9.56 44.29 11.26
CA SER A 274 -10.05 45.36 10.38
C SER A 274 -9.00 46.45 10.09
N GLY A 275 -7.92 46.48 10.87
CA GLY A 275 -6.77 47.38 10.73
C GLY A 275 -6.96 48.80 11.26
N PHE A 276 -8.06 49.08 11.94
CA PHE A 276 -8.15 50.24 12.82
C PHE A 276 -7.40 49.94 14.13
N ALA A 277 -6.55 50.88 14.55
CA ALA A 277 -5.84 50.75 15.81
C ALA A 277 -6.83 50.95 16.97
N ALA A 278 -6.69 50.16 18.03
CA ALA A 278 -7.64 50.11 19.15
C ALA A 278 -7.82 51.45 19.90
N ASP A 279 -6.94 52.41 19.64
CA ASP A 279 -6.94 53.78 20.17
C ASP A 279 -7.79 54.76 19.35
N GLN A 280 -8.34 54.35 18.20
CA GLN A 280 -9.20 55.18 17.35
C GLN A 280 -10.70 54.92 17.52
N TRP A 281 -11.08 54.03 18.43
CA TRP A 281 -12.48 53.76 18.73
C TRP A 281 -13.05 54.76 19.73
N ALA A 282 -14.17 55.39 19.37
CA ALA A 282 -15.03 56.03 20.35
C ALA A 282 -15.64 54.93 21.22
N ALA A 283 -15.71 55.14 22.54
CA ALA A 283 -16.20 54.20 23.55
C ALA A 283 -17.68 53.77 23.41
N PHE A 284 -18.31 54.02 22.25
CA PHE A 284 -19.68 53.65 21.92
C PHE A 284 -19.79 52.48 20.92
N ASP A 285 -18.69 52.02 20.32
CA ASP A 285 -18.65 50.90 19.37
C ASP A 285 -17.95 49.66 19.96
N GLU A 286 -18.38 49.22 21.15
CA GLU A 286 -18.00 47.89 21.68
C GLU A 286 -18.62 46.74 20.86
N ASP A 287 -19.54 47.06 19.94
CA ASP A 287 -20.09 46.09 19.03
C ASP A 287 -19.17 45.86 17.81
N THR A 288 -18.69 44.63 17.76
CA THR A 288 -17.91 43.86 16.77
C THR A 288 -18.20 43.99 15.26
N PHE A 289 -18.80 45.09 14.77
CA PHE A 289 -19.42 45.16 13.44
C PHE A 289 -18.46 45.14 12.24
N ASP A 290 -17.15 45.37 12.40
CA ASP A 290 -16.22 45.54 11.28
C ASP A 290 -15.11 44.48 11.16
N LEU A 291 -15.17 43.37 11.93
CA LEU A 291 -14.15 42.31 11.79
C LEU A 291 -14.27 41.59 10.44
N PRO A 292 -13.15 41.34 9.74
CA PRO A 292 -13.19 40.63 8.47
C PRO A 292 -13.60 39.17 8.68
N LEU A 293 -14.39 38.64 7.75
CA LEU A 293 -14.58 37.20 7.59
C LEU A 293 -13.51 36.69 6.63
N PHE A 294 -12.89 35.57 6.98
CA PHE A 294 -11.92 34.90 6.13
C PHE A 294 -11.97 33.39 6.35
N GLU A 295 -11.58 32.66 5.32
CA GLU A 295 -11.37 31.21 5.33
C GLU A 295 -9.87 30.93 5.30
N ALA A 296 -9.43 29.85 5.97
CA ALA A 296 -8.06 29.39 5.91
C ALA A 296 -8.00 27.91 5.50
N GLU A 297 -7.10 27.60 4.57
CA GLU A 297 -6.79 26.25 4.11
C GLU A 297 -5.29 26.00 4.23
N LEU A 298 -4.94 24.85 4.78
CA LEU A 298 -3.59 24.34 4.93
C LEU A 298 -3.44 23.10 4.04
N THR A 299 -2.51 23.13 3.09
CA THR A 299 -2.24 21.99 2.18
C THR A 299 -0.79 21.55 2.30
N TRP A 300 -0.53 20.26 2.44
CA TRP A 300 0.83 19.71 2.46
C TRP A 300 0.86 18.28 1.92
N THR A 301 2.06 17.80 1.58
CA THR A 301 2.24 16.40 1.20
C THR A 301 2.43 15.58 2.46
N ARG A 302 1.48 14.69 2.75
CA ARG A 302 1.56 13.76 3.87
C ARG A 302 2.34 12.53 3.44
N TYR A 303 3.43 12.26 4.14
CA TYR A 303 4.14 10.99 4.04
C TYR A 303 3.57 10.04 5.08
N GLU A 304 3.03 8.92 4.62
CA GLU A 304 2.65 7.79 5.46
C GLU A 304 3.86 6.84 5.63
N PRO A 305 3.89 5.99 6.68
CA PRO A 305 4.91 4.95 6.80
C PRO A 305 4.95 4.14 5.51
N LEU A 306 6.15 3.70 5.08
CA LEU A 306 6.31 2.86 3.90
C LEU A 306 5.57 1.54 4.10
N THR A 307 4.29 1.54 3.73
CA THR A 307 3.42 0.40 3.74
C THR A 307 2.93 0.12 2.33
N PHE A 308 2.52 -1.11 2.09
CA PHE A 308 1.72 -1.45 0.92
C PHE A 308 0.68 -2.48 1.34
N ASP A 309 -0.48 -2.37 0.72
CA ASP A 309 -1.54 -3.36 0.86
C ASP A 309 -1.52 -4.24 -0.38
N LEU A 310 -1.55 -5.55 -0.13
CA LEU A 310 -1.64 -6.57 -1.16
C LEU A 310 -3.00 -7.23 -1.10
N THR A 311 -3.79 -7.08 -2.16
CA THR A 311 -5.12 -7.67 -2.25
C THR A 311 -5.08 -8.93 -3.10
N VAL A 312 -5.57 -10.04 -2.53
CA VAL A 312 -5.63 -11.35 -3.18
C VAL A 312 -7.04 -11.95 -3.02
N PRO A 313 -7.63 -12.54 -4.06
CA PRO A 313 -8.90 -13.25 -3.94
C PRO A 313 -8.82 -14.41 -2.95
N TYR A 314 -9.75 -14.45 -2.00
CA TYR A 314 -9.89 -15.55 -1.05
C TYR A 314 -10.16 -16.88 -1.78
N PHE A 315 -11.05 -16.85 -2.79
CA PHE A 315 -11.39 -17.99 -3.64
C PHE A 315 -10.63 -17.97 -4.97
N LEU A 316 -9.30 -17.94 -4.91
CA LEU A 316 -8.46 -17.79 -6.12
C LEU A 316 -8.75 -18.81 -7.22
N LYS A 317 -9.04 -20.08 -6.87
CA LYS A 317 -9.33 -21.12 -7.86
C LYS A 317 -10.59 -20.80 -8.66
N ASP A 318 -11.61 -20.29 -8.00
CA ASP A 318 -12.88 -19.94 -8.63
C ASP A 318 -12.74 -18.66 -9.45
N ALA A 319 -11.99 -17.69 -8.93
CA ALA A 319 -11.58 -16.48 -9.64
C ALA A 319 -10.87 -16.78 -10.96
N VAL A 320 -9.83 -17.63 -10.93
CA VAL A 320 -9.11 -18.05 -12.14
C VAL A 320 -10.02 -18.87 -13.07
N GLN A 321 -10.89 -19.72 -12.52
CA GLN A 321 -11.81 -20.50 -13.35
C GLN A 321 -12.80 -19.60 -14.11
N ARG A 322 -13.35 -18.57 -13.46
CA ARG A 322 -14.21 -17.57 -14.13
C ARG A 322 -13.48 -16.87 -15.27
N LEU A 323 -12.26 -16.37 -15.02
CA LEU A 323 -11.44 -15.76 -16.07
C LEU A 323 -11.18 -16.73 -17.22
N ARG A 324 -10.90 -18.01 -16.93
CA ARG A 324 -10.75 -19.02 -18.00
C ARG A 324 -12.02 -19.19 -18.83
N ASP A 325 -13.17 -19.19 -18.18
CA ASP A 325 -14.46 -19.36 -18.85
C ASP A 325 -14.79 -18.13 -19.71
N ASP A 326 -14.57 -16.92 -19.19
CA ASP A 326 -14.77 -15.65 -19.89
C ASP A 326 -13.90 -15.53 -21.15
N TYR A 327 -12.65 -15.99 -21.07
CA TYR A 327 -11.69 -15.98 -22.18
C TYR A 327 -11.63 -17.31 -22.95
N SER A 328 -12.54 -18.26 -22.69
CA SER A 328 -12.61 -19.56 -23.37
C SER A 328 -11.31 -20.39 -23.36
N TYR A 329 -10.51 -20.29 -22.29
CA TYR A 329 -9.21 -20.97 -22.17
C TYR A 329 -9.29 -22.27 -21.37
N THR A 330 -9.01 -23.40 -22.03
CA THR A 330 -9.10 -24.74 -21.44
C THR A 330 -7.75 -25.31 -20.94
N GLY A 331 -6.64 -24.61 -21.14
CA GLY A 331 -5.32 -25.04 -20.69
C GLY A 331 -5.08 -24.89 -19.18
N PRO A 332 -3.97 -25.45 -18.65
CA PRO A 332 -3.61 -25.33 -17.24
C PRO A 332 -3.10 -23.91 -16.91
N VAL A 333 -3.63 -23.31 -15.85
CA VAL A 333 -3.20 -21.98 -15.35
C VAL A 333 -2.38 -22.07 -14.07
N PHE A 334 -2.71 -23.02 -13.18
CA PHE A 334 -1.93 -23.28 -11.98
C PHE A 334 -0.78 -24.23 -12.32
N ALA A 335 0.45 -23.78 -12.06
CA ALA A 335 1.66 -24.58 -12.23
C ALA A 335 1.95 -25.46 -11.01
N TYR A 336 1.49 -25.05 -9.80
CA TYR A 336 1.84 -25.70 -8.54
C TYR A 336 0.65 -25.82 -7.59
N GLU A 337 0.76 -26.67 -6.57
CA GLU A 337 -0.10 -26.57 -5.40
C GLU A 337 0.25 -25.29 -4.63
N GLY A 338 -0.74 -24.41 -4.47
CA GLY A 338 -0.58 -23.17 -3.71
C GLY A 338 -0.39 -23.44 -2.21
N LEU A 339 0.36 -22.58 -1.56
CA LEU A 339 0.45 -22.50 -0.11
C LEU A 339 -0.91 -22.14 0.50
N PRO A 340 -1.19 -22.57 1.74
CA PRO A 340 -2.40 -22.14 2.43
C PRO A 340 -2.37 -20.62 2.67
N LEU A 341 -3.54 -19.98 2.65
CA LEU A 341 -3.67 -18.51 2.68
C LEU A 341 -2.96 -17.86 3.88
N ASN A 342 -2.96 -18.53 5.03
CA ASN A 342 -2.28 -18.07 6.24
C ASN A 342 -0.74 -17.97 6.12
N ARG A 343 -0.13 -18.58 5.09
CA ARG A 343 1.31 -18.52 4.81
C ARG A 343 1.68 -17.43 3.81
N ILE A 344 0.71 -16.79 3.15
CA ILE A 344 0.98 -15.78 2.13
C ILE A 344 1.64 -14.53 2.74
N GLN A 345 1.26 -14.15 3.96
CA GLN A 345 1.89 -13.04 4.68
C GLN A 345 3.39 -13.30 4.92
N GLU A 346 3.80 -14.53 5.24
CA GLU A 346 5.22 -14.88 5.40
C GLU A 346 6.01 -14.71 4.09
N VAL A 347 5.37 -14.98 2.94
CA VAL A 347 5.97 -14.76 1.62
C VAL A 347 6.16 -13.28 1.33
N VAL A 348 5.19 -12.44 1.71
CA VAL A 348 5.31 -10.98 1.60
C VAL A 348 6.41 -10.45 2.52
N ASP A 349 6.44 -10.91 3.77
CA ASP A 349 7.43 -10.49 4.76
C ASP A 349 8.87 -10.86 4.39
N THR A 350 9.06 -11.95 3.65
CA THR A 350 10.38 -12.37 3.15
C THR A 350 10.77 -11.71 1.83
N THR A 351 9.84 -11.08 1.10
CA THR A 351 10.09 -10.50 -0.23
C THR A 351 10.13 -8.96 -0.22
N LYS A 352 9.50 -8.33 0.78
CA LYS A 352 9.48 -6.87 0.93
C LYS A 352 10.88 -6.29 1.19
N ALA A 353 11.05 -5.01 0.87
CA ALA A 353 12.25 -4.28 1.23
C ALA A 353 12.36 -4.12 2.76
N ALA A 354 13.59 -4.05 3.27
CA ALA A 354 13.84 -3.81 4.69
C ALA A 354 13.20 -2.48 5.13
N GLY A 355 12.47 -2.50 6.25
CA GLY A 355 11.78 -1.33 6.79
C GLY A 355 10.40 -1.03 6.18
N VAL A 356 9.96 -1.78 5.17
CA VAL A 356 8.61 -1.67 4.59
C VAL A 356 7.66 -2.63 5.32
N ARG A 357 6.40 -2.20 5.55
CA ARG A 357 5.36 -3.05 6.13
C ARG A 357 4.35 -3.44 5.04
N GLY A 358 4.35 -4.72 4.64
CA GLY A 358 3.34 -5.25 3.73
C GLY A 358 2.18 -5.87 4.52
N ARG A 359 0.94 -5.56 4.16
CA ARG A 359 -0.26 -6.22 4.69
C ARG A 359 -0.94 -6.99 3.56
N VAL A 360 -1.36 -8.22 3.83
CA VAL A 360 -2.16 -9.01 2.88
C VAL A 360 -3.63 -8.93 3.27
N ASN A 361 -4.46 -8.46 2.34
CA ASN A 361 -5.92 -8.44 2.45
C ASN A 361 -6.49 -9.51 1.51
N PHE A 362 -7.44 -10.30 2.00
CA PHE A 362 -8.12 -11.30 1.19
C PHE A 362 -9.49 -10.79 0.77
N ALA A 363 -9.67 -10.55 -0.53
CA ALA A 363 -10.93 -10.07 -1.07
C ALA A 363 -11.88 -11.24 -1.35
N LEU A 364 -13.13 -11.11 -0.91
CA LEU A 364 -14.19 -12.08 -1.25
C LEU A 364 -14.69 -11.89 -2.70
N ASN A 365 -14.58 -10.66 -3.22
CA ASN A 365 -14.99 -10.28 -4.57
C ASN A 365 -13.76 -10.03 -5.45
N LEU A 366 -13.90 -10.22 -6.76
CA LEU A 366 -12.82 -9.92 -7.70
C LEU A 366 -12.63 -8.40 -7.82
N PRO A 367 -11.39 -7.90 -7.96
CA PRO A 367 -11.14 -6.47 -8.17
C PRO A 367 -11.88 -5.89 -9.40
N GLN A 368 -12.22 -6.74 -10.37
CA GLN A 368 -12.94 -6.35 -11.58
C GLN A 368 -14.47 -6.32 -11.43
N ASP A 369 -15.04 -6.77 -10.31
CA ASP A 369 -16.50 -6.75 -10.07
C ASP A 369 -17.03 -5.33 -9.74
N GLY A 370 -16.16 -4.31 -9.72
CA GLY A 370 -16.49 -2.93 -9.34
C GLY A 370 -17.25 -2.11 -10.38
N ALA A 371 -17.49 -2.62 -11.59
CA ALA A 371 -18.18 -1.84 -12.64
C ALA A 371 -19.63 -2.28 -12.86
N ASP A 372 -19.98 -3.57 -12.79
CA ASP A 372 -21.34 -4.02 -13.07
C ASP A 372 -21.62 -5.40 -12.44
N ARG A 373 -22.58 -5.46 -11.50
CA ARG A 373 -23.29 -6.64 -10.96
C ARG A 373 -22.54 -7.51 -9.92
N HIS A 374 -22.82 -7.28 -8.65
CA HIS A 374 -23.87 -8.01 -7.90
C HIS A 374 -23.95 -7.49 -6.46
N GLU A 375 -25.12 -6.95 -6.10
CA GLU A 375 -25.56 -6.84 -4.70
C GLU A 375 -25.67 -8.26 -4.10
N MET A 376 -24.58 -8.85 -3.66
CA MET A 376 -24.65 -9.91 -2.65
C MET A 376 -24.76 -9.25 -1.28
N SER A 377 -25.97 -8.82 -0.95
CA SER A 377 -26.37 -8.56 0.43
C SER A 377 -26.41 -9.91 1.16
N GLU A 378 -25.36 -10.23 1.92
CA GLU A 378 -25.44 -11.31 2.90
C GLU A 378 -26.43 -10.89 4.00
N GLN A 379 -27.65 -11.39 3.90
CA GLN A 379 -28.74 -11.05 4.81
C GLN A 379 -28.64 -11.95 6.05
N GLN A 380 -27.84 -11.54 7.03
CA GLN A 380 -27.83 -12.19 8.34
C GLN A 380 -28.94 -11.61 9.22
N THR A 381 -30.07 -12.31 9.32
CA THR A 381 -31.18 -11.94 10.20
C THR A 381 -30.90 -12.46 11.61
N GLY A 382 -30.30 -11.62 12.45
CA GLY A 382 -30.15 -11.89 13.89
C GLY A 382 -31.23 -11.14 14.68
N VAL A 383 -32.14 -11.87 15.34
CA VAL A 383 -33.09 -11.27 16.28
C VAL A 383 -32.37 -11.06 17.62
N ALA A 384 -31.86 -9.86 17.86
CA ALA A 384 -31.35 -9.46 19.16
C ALA A 384 -32.48 -8.82 19.99
N LEU A 385 -32.94 -9.52 21.03
CA LEU A 385 -33.97 -9.04 21.95
C LEU A 385 -33.33 -8.10 22.98
N LEU A 386 -33.26 -6.81 22.67
CA LEU A 386 -32.71 -5.79 23.57
C LEU A 386 -33.84 -5.32 24.50
N ARG A 387 -34.00 -5.98 25.65
CA ARG A 387 -34.87 -5.49 26.73
C ARG A 387 -34.16 -4.35 27.45
N ARG A 388 -34.44 -3.11 27.03
CA ARG A 388 -34.12 -1.93 27.82
C ARG A 388 -35.35 -1.51 28.61
N THR A 389 -35.28 -1.65 29.92
CA THR A 389 -36.24 -1.03 30.84
C THR A 389 -35.85 0.43 30.95
N GLU A 390 -36.56 1.31 30.25
CA GLU A 390 -36.43 2.75 30.45
C GLU A 390 -37.30 3.16 31.64
N ASP A 391 -36.64 3.60 32.71
CA ASP A 391 -37.26 4.34 33.80
C ASP A 391 -36.58 5.72 33.84
N ALA A 392 -37.17 6.67 33.13
CA ALA A 392 -36.79 8.08 33.21
C ALA A 392 -37.98 8.95 32.82
N ASN A 393 -38.58 9.56 33.84
CA ASN A 393 -39.45 10.71 33.71
C ASN A 393 -38.74 11.81 32.90
N ALA A 394 -39.03 11.89 31.61
CA ALA A 394 -38.79 13.07 30.80
C ALA A 394 -40.15 13.54 30.27
N THR A 395 -40.60 14.66 30.82
CA THR A 395 -41.80 15.37 30.39
C THR A 395 -41.54 15.98 29.02
N GLU A 396 -41.88 15.28 27.94
CA GLU A 396 -41.93 15.85 26.60
C GLU A 396 -43.33 16.42 26.36
N ALA A 397 -43.43 17.75 26.37
CA ALA A 397 -44.66 18.47 26.06
C ALA A 397 -44.73 18.75 24.56
N VAL A 398 -45.38 17.87 23.80
CA VAL A 398 -45.78 18.15 22.41
C VAL A 398 -47.26 18.55 22.41
N SER A 399 -47.54 19.84 22.24
CA SER A 399 -48.90 20.32 22.02
C SER A 399 -49.19 20.38 20.51
N VAL A 400 -50.14 19.57 20.05
CA VAL A 400 -50.84 19.80 18.78
C VAL A 400 -52.33 19.67 19.06
N GLY A 401 -53.06 20.78 18.92
CA GLY A 401 -54.50 20.84 19.09
C GLY A 401 -55.24 20.46 17.81
N SER A 402 -56.18 19.52 17.93
CA SER A 402 -57.58 19.61 17.44
C SER A 402 -58.15 18.25 17.02
N ILE A 403 -58.90 17.65 17.95
CA ILE A 403 -60.21 16.99 17.80
C ILE A 403 -60.40 16.05 16.59
N SER A 404 -60.07 14.77 16.78
CA SER A 404 -61.01 13.63 16.63
C SER A 404 -60.32 12.38 17.17
N ALA A 405 -60.90 11.78 18.20
CA ALA A 405 -60.37 10.61 18.87
C ALA A 405 -60.48 9.38 17.98
N VAL A 406 -59.34 8.92 17.46
CA VAL A 406 -59.08 7.53 17.11
C VAL A 406 -57.73 7.20 17.73
N ALA A 407 -57.71 6.21 18.62
CA ALA A 407 -56.48 5.70 19.20
C ALA A 407 -55.61 5.14 18.07
N LEU A 408 -54.57 5.88 17.68
CA LEU A 408 -53.50 5.41 16.82
C LEU A 408 -52.44 4.79 17.73
N THR A 409 -52.49 3.46 17.87
CA THR A 409 -51.32 2.68 18.29
C THR A 409 -50.28 2.78 17.20
N HIS A 410 -49.22 3.57 17.43
CA HIS A 410 -48.00 3.46 16.65
C HIS A 410 -47.18 2.30 17.23
N ASP A 411 -47.16 1.15 16.54
CA ASP A 411 -46.03 0.24 16.62
C ASP A 411 -44.92 0.87 15.77
N GLN A 412 -43.98 1.55 16.42
CA GLN A 412 -42.72 1.89 15.77
C GLN A 412 -41.80 0.68 15.86
N GLU A 413 -41.66 -0.02 14.73
CA GLU A 413 -40.64 -1.04 14.56
C GLU A 413 -39.39 -0.36 13.96
N GLU A 414 -38.39 -0.07 14.81
CA GLU A 414 -37.09 0.39 14.32
C GLU A 414 -36.29 -0.81 13.80
N SER A 415 -36.12 -0.90 12.48
CA SER A 415 -35.17 -1.85 11.88
C SER A 415 -33.82 -1.16 11.67
N LEU A 416 -32.82 -1.48 12.50
CA LEU A 416 -31.45 -1.07 12.26
C LEU A 416 -30.81 -2.01 11.22
N ARG A 417 -30.55 -1.49 10.02
CA ARG A 417 -29.81 -2.21 8.97
C ARG A 417 -28.36 -1.75 8.99
N ILE A 418 -27.46 -2.60 9.47
CA ILE A 418 -26.01 -2.40 9.32
C ILE A 418 -25.55 -3.30 8.18
N GLY A 419 -25.36 -2.71 7.00
CA GLY A 419 -24.64 -3.36 5.91
C GLY A 419 -23.17 -2.97 6.00
N GLY A 420 -22.29 -3.94 6.21
CA GLY A 420 -20.84 -3.76 6.15
C GLY A 420 -20.25 -4.80 5.20
N ILE A 421 -19.36 -4.36 4.30
CA ILE A 421 -18.44 -5.27 3.62
C ILE A 421 -17.29 -5.48 4.59
N PHE A 422 -17.13 -6.70 5.10
CA PHE A 422 -16.04 -7.03 6.01
C PHE A 422 -14.88 -7.64 5.23
N ASP A 423 -13.75 -6.94 5.17
CA ASP A 423 -12.47 -7.57 4.83
C ASP A 423 -12.08 -8.50 5.98
N ILE A 424 -12.07 -9.80 5.72
CA ILE A 424 -11.72 -10.80 6.73
C ILE A 424 -10.18 -10.88 6.80
N SER A 425 -9.61 -10.36 7.89
CA SER A 425 -8.24 -10.67 8.28
C SER A 425 -8.24 -12.00 9.03
N PRO A 426 -7.57 -13.06 8.53
CA PRO A 426 -7.52 -14.36 9.21
C PRO A 426 -6.64 -14.36 10.47
N PHE A 427 -6.17 -13.20 10.96
CA PHE A 427 -5.21 -13.07 12.06
C PHE A 427 -5.83 -12.82 13.45
N ASP A 428 -7.16 -12.91 13.59
CA ASP A 428 -7.83 -12.64 14.88
C ASP A 428 -8.01 -13.91 15.72
N ASP A 429 -6.89 -14.47 16.20
CA ASP A 429 -6.87 -15.62 17.14
C ASP A 429 -6.93 -15.16 18.62
N SER A 430 -7.47 -13.97 18.90
CA SER A 430 -7.52 -13.40 20.25
C SER A 430 -8.92 -13.22 20.83
N HIS A 431 -9.79 -14.24 20.71
CA HIS A 431 -10.95 -14.37 21.60
C HIS A 431 -10.68 -15.41 22.68
N GLN A 432 -10.15 -14.94 23.80
CA GLN A 432 -10.18 -15.68 25.06
C GLN A 432 -11.63 -15.91 25.47
N VAL A 433 -11.94 -17.18 25.66
CA VAL A 433 -13.13 -17.70 26.34
C VAL A 433 -13.17 -17.12 27.76
N PHE A 434 -14.19 -16.32 28.06
CA PHE A 434 -14.70 -16.17 29.41
C PHE A 434 -16.05 -16.88 29.47
N LEU A 435 -16.02 -18.14 29.88
CA LEU A 435 -17.12 -18.77 30.60
C LEU A 435 -16.73 -18.70 32.08
N ASP A 436 -17.38 -17.79 32.80
CA ASP A 436 -17.99 -17.98 34.11
C ASP A 436 -18.93 -16.81 34.43
#